data_AF-A0AA41SEQ6-F1
#
_entry.id   AF-A0AA41SEQ6-F1
#
_cell.length_a   1.000
_cell.length_b   1.000
_cell.length_c   1.000
_cell.angle_alpha   90.00
_cell.angle_beta   90.00
_cell.angle_gamma   90.00
#
_symmetry.space_group_name_H-M   'P 1'
#
loop_
_entity.id
_entity.type
_entity.pdbx_description
1 polymer ?
#
loop_
_entity_poly.entity_id
_entity_poly.type
_entity_poly.pdbx_seq_one_letter_code
_entity_poly.pdbx_strand_id
1 'polypeptide(L)'
;YLSIGKSFYSPNIRKSGRLGDGLQSWCGFYQSVRPTQMGLSLNIDNSSAAFIEPLPVMEFVAQVLGKNILSQPLSDADRIK
;
A
#
# COMPACT_ATOMS: atom_id res chain seq x y z
N TYR A 1 -2.56 13.43 0.84
CA TYR A 1 -1.55 12.43 1.25
C TYR A 1 -2.08 11.67 2.45
N LEU A 2 -1.72 10.39 2.58
CA LEU A 2 -1.92 9.60 3.79
C LEU A 2 -0.63 9.62 4.61
N SER A 3 -0.71 9.94 5.90
CA SER A 3 0.43 10.02 6.80
C SER A 3 0.58 8.71 7.58
N ILE A 4 1.79 8.14 7.57
CA ILE A 4 2.17 6.96 8.36
C ILE A 4 3.53 7.26 9.01
N GLY A 5 3.54 7.43 10.33
CA GLY A 5 4.72 7.87 11.05
C GLY A 5 5.24 9.22 10.54
N LYS A 6 6.49 9.26 10.08
CA LYS A 6 7.13 10.46 9.51
C LYS A 6 7.08 10.50 7.98
N SER A 7 6.29 9.62 7.36
CA SER A 7 6.20 9.49 5.90
C SER A 7 4.80 9.83 5.39
N PHE A 8 4.75 10.26 4.13
CA PHE A 8 3.53 10.70 3.45
C PHE A 8 3.42 9.98 2.11
N TYR A 9 2.28 9.33 1.85
CA TYR A 9 2.04 8.51 0.66
C TYR A 9 0.82 9.01 -0.12
N SER A 10 0.78 8.75 -1.43
CA SER A 10 -0.38 9.06 -2.27
C SER A 10 -0.34 8.25 -3.55
N PRO A 11 -1.50 7.78 -4.07
CA PRO A 11 -1.56 7.14 -5.39
C PRO A 11 -1.26 8.12 -6.53
N ASN A 12 -1.23 9.43 -6.24
CA ASN A 12 -1.07 10.49 -7.23
C ASN A 12 0.37 11.03 -7.32
N ILE A 13 1.30 10.64 -6.43
CA ILE A 13 2.71 11.09 -6.52
C ILE A 13 3.39 10.48 -7.75
N ARG A 14 3.14 9.18 -7.96
CA ARG A 14 3.55 8.40 -9.14
C ARG A 14 2.47 7.37 -9.38
N LYS A 15 2.39 6.86 -10.62
CA LYS A 15 1.48 5.77 -10.96
C LYS A 15 1.66 4.62 -9.96
N SER A 16 0.57 4.22 -9.29
CA SER A 16 0.61 3.09 -8.38
C SER A 16 0.97 1.82 -9.14
N GLY A 17 1.91 1.04 -8.59
CA GLY A 17 2.31 -0.24 -9.15
C GLY A 17 1.50 -1.36 -8.52
N ARG A 18 0.83 -2.19 -9.32
CA ARG A 18 0.16 -3.40 -8.78
C ARG A 18 1.20 -4.37 -8.25
N LEU A 19 1.01 -4.84 -7.02
CA LEU A 19 1.88 -5.84 -6.38
C LEU A 19 1.27 -7.25 -6.46
N GLY A 20 -0.03 -7.36 -6.72
CA GLY A 20 -0.77 -8.64 -6.69
C GLY A 20 -1.53 -8.83 -5.37
N ASP A 21 -2.37 -9.86 -5.31
CA ASP A 21 -3.13 -10.23 -4.11
C ASP A 21 -3.93 -9.08 -3.47
N GLY A 22 -4.48 -8.20 -4.31
CA GLY A 22 -5.21 -7.02 -3.86
C GLY A 22 -4.35 -5.90 -3.27
N LEU A 23 -3.04 -5.92 -3.50
CA LEU A 23 -2.08 -4.91 -3.03
C LEU A 23 -1.50 -4.08 -4.17
N GLN A 24 -1.28 -2.79 -3.90
CA GLN A 24 -0.59 -1.83 -4.75
C GLN A 24 0.50 -1.10 -3.96
N SER A 25 1.55 -0.67 -4.65
CA SER A 25 2.56 0.23 -4.12
C SER A 25 2.14 1.68 -4.34
N TRP A 26 2.17 2.49 -3.28
CA TRP A 26 2.13 3.95 -3.39
C TRP A 26 3.49 4.53 -3.08
N CYS A 27 3.93 5.45 -3.94
CA CYS A 27 5.11 6.27 -3.67
C CYS A 27 4.79 7.37 -2.66
N GLY A 28 5.83 7.81 -1.97
CA GLY A 28 5.77 8.77 -0.89
C GLY A 28 7.13 9.38 -0.60
N PHE A 29 7.20 10.13 0.50
CA PHE A 29 8.46 10.63 1.03
C PHE A 29 8.47 10.57 2.56
N TYR A 30 9.62 10.27 3.12
CA TYR A 30 9.92 10.50 4.53
C TYR A 30 10.27 11.98 4.72
N GLN A 31 9.86 12.58 5.84
CA GLN A 31 10.35 13.90 6.25
C GLN A 31 10.64 13.99 7.75
N SER A 32 11.72 14.69 8.10
CA SER A 32 11.99 15.08 9.49
C SER A 32 12.82 16.35 9.57
N VAL A 33 12.47 17.25 10.48
CA VAL A 33 13.32 18.37 10.87
C VAL A 33 14.32 17.89 11.92
N ARG A 34 15.61 18.22 11.77
CA ARG A 34 16.68 17.85 12.72
C ARG A 34 17.51 19.06 13.13
N PRO A 35 17.79 19.23 14.43
CA PRO A 35 18.76 20.21 14.89
C PRO A 35 20.17 19.79 14.46
N THR A 36 20.95 20.77 14.01
CA THR A 36 22.37 20.62 13.65
C THR A 36 23.16 21.81 14.19
N GLN A 37 24.49 21.75 14.14
CA GLN A 37 25.35 22.86 14.56
C GLN A 37 25.14 24.13 13.69
N MET A 38 24.64 23.98 12.46
CA MET A 38 24.38 25.11 11.54
C MET A 38 22.90 25.53 11.53
N GLY A 39 22.12 25.13 12.53
CA GLY A 39 20.68 25.39 12.61
C GLY A 39 19.83 24.17 12.24
N LEU A 40 18.59 24.41 11.80
CA LEU A 40 17.67 23.34 11.44
C LEU A 40 17.96 22.82 10.04
N SER A 41 17.92 21.50 9.89
CA SER A 41 17.97 20.81 8.60
C SER A 41 16.67 20.05 8.36
N LEU A 42 16.26 19.96 7.10
CA LEU A 42 15.14 19.12 6.67
C LEU A 42 15.71 17.88 5.98
N ASN A 43 15.52 16.71 6.59
CA ASN A 43 15.82 15.43 5.95
C ASN A 43 14.59 14.97 5.16
N ILE A 44 14.78 14.71 3.88
CA ILE A 44 13.77 14.15 2.97
C ILE A 44 14.36 12.94 2.27
N ASP A 45 13.60 11.85 2.18
CA ASP A 45 13.97 10.68 1.39
C ASP A 45 12.75 10.11 0.66
N ASN A 46 12.98 9.45 -0.47
CA ASN A 46 11.92 8.77 -1.20
C ASN A 46 11.46 7.53 -0.42
N SER A 47 10.16 7.27 -0.40
CA SER A 47 9.59 6.09 0.25
C SER A 47 8.56 5.41 -0.63
N SER A 48 8.30 4.13 -0.40
CA SER A 48 7.21 3.38 -1.01
C SER A 48 6.66 2.38 -0.01
N ALA A 49 5.35 2.20 -0.01
CA ALA A 49 4.68 1.25 0.88
C ALA A 49 3.53 0.55 0.16
N ALA A 50 3.20 -0.66 0.61
CA ALA A 50 2.06 -1.42 0.12
C ALA A 50 0.76 -0.92 0.75
N PHE A 51 -0.28 -0.81 -0.08
CA PHE A 51 -1.63 -0.42 0.29
C PHE A 51 -2.61 -1.38 -0.40
N ILE A 52 -3.82 -1.51 0.16
CA ILE A 52 -4.89 -2.28 -0.48
C ILE A 52 -5.33 -1.55 -1.76
N GLU A 53 -5.51 -2.29 -2.85
CA GLU A 53 -6.12 -1.79 -4.07
C GLU A 53 -7.61 -1.51 -3.84
N PRO A 54 -8.17 -0.40 -4.39
CA PRO A 54 -9.59 -0.09 -4.27
C PRO A 54 -10.41 -0.95 -5.24
N LEU A 55 -10.47 -2.26 -4.97
CA LEU A 55 -11.17 -3.26 -5.76
C LEU A 55 -12.53 -3.62 -5.14
N PRO A 56 -13.49 -4.12 -5.94
CA PRO A 56 -14.64 -4.83 -5.40
C PRO A 56 -14.19 -5.95 -4.46
N VAL A 57 -14.87 -6.14 -3.34
CA VAL A 57 -14.51 -7.16 -2.33
C VAL A 57 -14.38 -8.55 -2.94
N MET A 58 -15.26 -8.90 -3.88
CA MET A 58 -15.20 -10.18 -4.58
C MET A 58 -13.93 -10.34 -5.44
N GLU A 59 -13.46 -9.27 -6.09
CA GLU A 59 -12.21 -9.30 -6.85
C GLU A 59 -11.00 -9.37 -5.92
N PHE A 60 -11.01 -8.63 -4.80
CA PHE A 60 -9.97 -8.71 -3.78
C PHE A 60 -9.83 -10.13 -3.23
N VAL A 61 -10.95 -10.77 -2.83
CA VAL A 61 -10.95 -12.15 -2.33
C VAL A 61 -10.49 -13.13 -3.41
N ALA A 62 -10.92 -12.95 -4.66
CA ALA A 62 -10.47 -13.77 -5.78
C ALA A 62 -8.94 -13.69 -5.99
N GLN A 63 -8.37 -12.48 -5.87
CA GLN A 63 -6.92 -12.28 -5.94
C GLN A 63 -6.19 -12.92 -4.76
N VAL A 64 -6.63 -12.68 -3.52
CA VAL A 64 -6.01 -13.25 -2.30
C VAL A 64 -6.05 -14.78 -2.28
N LEU A 65 -7.13 -15.38 -2.78
CA LEU A 65 -7.26 -16.84 -2.86
C LEU A 65 -6.63 -17.43 -4.13
N GLY A 66 -6.29 -16.61 -5.12
CA GLY A 66 -5.82 -17.06 -6.43
C GLY A 66 -6.86 -17.90 -7.20
N LYS A 67 -8.16 -17.62 -7.02
CA LYS A 67 -9.27 -18.47 -7.51
C LYS A 67 -10.41 -17.65 -8.10
N ASN A 68 -11.13 -18.24 -9.05
CA ASN A 68 -12.40 -17.69 -9.54
C ASN A 68 -13.56 -18.09 -8.61
N ILE A 69 -13.83 -17.24 -7.62
CA ILE A 69 -14.86 -17.48 -6.58
C ILE A 69 -16.30 -17.32 -7.09
N LEU A 70 -16.51 -16.82 -8.32
CA LEU A 70 -17.85 -16.75 -8.93
C LEU A 70 -18.25 -18.09 -9.56
N SER A 71 -17.27 -18.93 -9.88
CA SER A 71 -17.50 -20.21 -10.56
C SER A 71 -17.73 -21.39 -9.61
N GLN A 72 -17.24 -21.30 -8.38
CA GLN A 72 -17.32 -22.37 -7.39
C GLN A 72 -17.47 -21.82 -5.96
N PRO A 73 -18.21 -22.52 -5.07
CA PRO A 73 -18.26 -22.18 -3.66
C PRO A 73 -16.87 -22.25 -3.00
N LEU A 74 -16.64 -21.40 -1.99
CA LEU A 74 -15.44 -21.44 -1.17
C LEU A 74 -15.38 -22.72 -0.34
N SER A 75 -14.23 -23.39 -0.36
CA SER A 75 -13.96 -24.52 0.54
C SER A 75 -13.79 -24.04 1.99
N ASP A 76 -13.88 -24.94 2.97
CA ASP A 76 -13.65 -24.57 4.37
C ASP A 76 -12.22 -24.04 4.59
N ALA A 77 -11.24 -24.54 3.85
CA ALA A 77 -9.86 -24.04 3.90
C ALA A 77 -9.74 -22.59 3.40
N ASP A 78 -10.54 -22.20 2.39
CA ASP A 78 -10.55 -20.84 1.86
C ASP A 78 -11.18 -19.83 2.84
N ARG A 79 -12.03 -20.29 3.77
CA ARG A 79 -12.73 -19.44 4.75
C ARG A 79 -11.89 -19.09 5.98
N ILE A 80 -10.74 -19.74 6.16
CA ILE A 80 -9.84 -19.56 7.32
C ILE A 80 -8.64 -18.67 6.97
N LYS A 81 -8.39 -18.42 5.69
CA LYS A 81 -7.44 -17.41 5.21
C LYS A 81 -7.99 -16.00 5.41
#